data_AF-A0A8T5QIX9-F1
#
_entry.id   AF-A0A8T5QIX9-F1
#
_cell.length_a   1.000
_cell.length_b   1.000
_cell.length_c   1.000
_cell.angle_alpha   90.00
_cell.angle_beta   90.00
_cell.angle_gamma   90.00
#
_symmetry.space_group_name_H-M   'P 1'
#
loop_
_entity.id
_entity.type
_entity.pdbx_description
1 polymer ?
#
loop_
_entity_poly.entity_id
_entity_poly.type
_entity_poly.pdbx_seq_one_letter_code
_entity_poly.pdbx_strand_id
1 'polypeptide(L)'
;MNSTKIITFDYLKNNCLVHAKVSKIFKQRIKNKILEKYGSLNKYANKHLKICPNTIGLEFRHNKYFKFKRLLRVIKDVNVLEEELYNDISAFFARGSHSFRELILNKEILVDEFFVEGYALYLAEGDTGFSGKTKPRKFRFTNSEINVINHMIRWIKTYFPNNDFYVNVITPNGKHINFDGIRKSLEIDKVNLKEGYYNKVIKYIINLNQTILIDLILAIEPKIKELCRHDKKLAAAYIRGMMIGEGTAYFNRSRYVRIEMRNEKEIKYLHELFKLLGYDCKPSLRSERHNMWSIYIGAKQLAKFHREIGFGVHKKRQKTLEKGVNKRLRVNQYC
;
A
#
# COMPACT_ATOMS: atom_id res chain seq x y z
N MET A 1 -19.35 14.17 -4.78
CA MET A 1 -18.62 12.89 -4.60
C MET A 1 -18.44 12.69 -3.12
N ASN A 2 -18.98 11.62 -2.54
CA ASN A 2 -18.82 11.34 -1.11
C ASN A 2 -17.47 10.66 -0.91
N SER A 3 -16.42 11.46 -0.81
CA SER A 3 -15.12 10.94 -0.46
C SER A 3 -15.15 10.47 1.00
N THR A 4 -14.75 9.21 1.22
CA THR A 4 -14.72 8.64 2.56
C THR A 4 -13.37 8.92 3.18
N LYS A 5 -13.36 9.49 4.38
CA LYS A 5 -12.13 9.66 5.15
C LYS A 5 -11.91 8.47 6.07
N ILE A 6 -10.67 7.99 6.14
CA ILE A 6 -10.25 7.00 7.12
C ILE A 6 -9.32 7.66 8.13
N ILE A 7 -9.54 7.41 9.42
CA ILE A 7 -8.64 7.84 10.49
C ILE A 7 -7.52 6.80 10.58
N THR A 8 -6.34 7.12 10.05
CA THR A 8 -5.23 6.16 9.92
C THR A 8 -4.74 5.63 11.26
N PHE A 9 -4.82 6.46 12.31
CA PHE A 9 -4.31 6.11 13.63
C PHE A 9 -5.15 5.00 14.28
N ASP A 10 -6.45 4.93 13.97
CA ASP A 10 -7.34 3.86 14.46
C ASP A 10 -6.87 2.48 14.00
N TYR A 11 -6.33 2.39 12.78
CA TYR A 11 -5.79 1.15 12.20
C TYR A 11 -4.42 0.75 12.77
N LEU A 12 -3.75 1.66 13.51
CA LEU A 12 -2.46 1.38 14.15
C LEU A 12 -2.58 1.07 15.66
N LYS A 13 -3.73 1.33 16.29
CA LYS A 13 -3.95 1.16 17.76
C LYS A 13 -3.53 -0.20 18.30
N ASN A 14 -3.81 -1.24 17.51
CA ASN A 14 -3.62 -2.63 17.93
C ASN A 14 -2.23 -3.17 17.60
N ASN A 15 -1.41 -2.43 16.85
CA ASN A 15 -0.07 -2.87 16.47
C ASN A 15 0.91 -2.67 17.64
N CYS A 16 1.38 -3.79 18.22
CA CYS A 16 2.26 -3.78 19.39
C CYS A 16 3.69 -3.30 19.09
N LEU A 17 4.09 -3.23 17.82
CA LEU A 17 5.41 -2.80 17.38
C LEU A 17 5.49 -1.29 17.17
N VAL A 18 4.33 -0.62 17.03
CA VAL A 18 4.23 0.81 16.74
C VAL A 18 4.45 1.65 18.00
N HIS A 19 5.31 2.64 17.84
CA HIS A 19 5.57 3.68 18.81
C HIS A 19 5.20 5.04 18.20
N ALA A 20 4.66 5.93 19.01
CA ALA A 20 4.27 7.28 18.63
C ALA A 20 5.21 8.30 19.26
N LYS A 21 5.49 9.37 18.52
CA LYS A 21 6.21 10.56 18.98
C LYS A 21 5.20 11.66 19.29
N VAL A 22 5.22 12.13 20.52
CA VAL A 22 4.36 13.21 21.04
C VAL A 22 5.22 14.41 21.44
N SER A 23 4.61 15.59 21.52
CA SER A 23 5.26 16.81 21.98
C SER A 23 5.70 16.70 23.44
N LYS A 24 6.74 17.47 23.80
CA LYS A 24 7.19 17.56 25.20
C LYS A 24 6.10 18.12 26.12
N ILE A 25 5.28 19.04 25.61
CA ILE A 25 4.19 19.69 26.35
C ILE A 25 3.12 18.65 26.71
N PHE A 26 2.64 17.89 25.74
CA PHE A 26 1.65 16.84 25.97
C PHE A 26 2.20 15.75 26.90
N LYS A 27 3.45 15.33 26.69
CA LYS A 27 4.15 14.40 27.58
C LYS A 27 4.16 14.87 29.04
N GLN A 28 4.49 16.14 29.29
CA GLN A 28 4.50 16.70 30.64
C GLN A 28 3.08 16.83 31.22
N ARG A 29 2.10 17.22 30.40
CA ARG A 29 0.68 17.29 30.79
C ARG A 29 0.14 15.93 31.24
N ILE A 30 0.40 14.86 30.47
CA ILE A 30 0.02 13.49 30.84
C ILE A 30 0.73 13.06 32.12
N LYS A 31 2.03 13.35 32.26
CA LYS A 31 2.79 13.05 33.48
C LYS A 31 2.15 13.70 34.71
N ASN A 32 1.81 14.99 34.63
CA ASN A 32 1.18 15.71 35.75
C ASN A 32 -0.17 15.09 36.11
N LYS A 33 -1.03 14.78 35.13
CA LYS A 33 -2.31 14.10 35.39
C LYS A 33 -2.15 12.73 36.04
N ILE A 34 -1.11 11.96 35.68
CA ILE A 34 -0.80 10.70 36.36
C ILE A 34 -0.41 10.95 37.82
N LEU A 35 0.44 11.96 38.08
CA LEU A 35 0.87 12.31 39.43
C LEU A 35 -0.29 12.80 40.30
N GLU A 36 -1.17 13.64 39.75
CA GLU A 36 -2.38 14.12 40.42
C GLU A 36 -3.31 12.96 40.80
N LYS A 37 -3.59 12.05 39.86
CA LYS A 37 -4.56 10.95 40.08
C LYS A 37 -4.01 9.79 40.90
N TYR A 38 -2.74 9.45 40.73
CA TYR A 38 -2.15 8.21 41.28
C TYR A 38 -1.02 8.45 42.30
N GLY A 39 -0.58 9.70 42.47
CA GLY A 39 0.48 10.12 43.41
C GLY A 39 1.91 9.82 42.93
N SER A 40 2.13 8.76 42.15
CA SER A 40 3.45 8.48 41.58
C SER A 40 3.40 7.71 40.26
N LEU A 41 4.39 7.97 39.40
CA LEU A 41 4.59 7.22 38.16
C LEU A 41 4.86 5.73 38.43
N ASN A 42 5.62 5.42 39.49
CA ASN A 42 5.96 4.04 39.84
C ASN A 42 4.73 3.25 40.30
N LYS A 43 3.89 3.86 41.15
CA LYS A 43 2.63 3.26 41.62
C LYS A 43 1.68 3.04 40.44
N TYR A 44 1.58 4.00 39.53
CA TYR A 44 0.78 3.87 38.31
C TYR A 44 1.27 2.73 37.39
N ALA A 45 2.57 2.65 37.13
CA ALA A 45 3.14 1.58 36.29
C ALA A 45 2.90 0.18 36.87
N ASN A 46 3.15 -0.02 38.16
CA ASN A 46 2.98 -1.32 38.80
C ASN A 46 1.51 -1.72 38.91
N LYS A 47 0.66 -0.85 39.47
CA LYS A 47 -0.71 -1.21 39.83
C LYS A 47 -1.68 -1.17 38.64
N HIS A 48 -1.50 -0.22 37.73
CA HIS A 48 -2.44 -0.01 36.63
C HIS A 48 -1.91 -0.58 35.31
N LEU A 49 -0.71 -0.17 34.89
CA LEU A 49 -0.17 -0.66 33.61
C LEU A 49 0.36 -2.09 33.67
N LYS A 50 0.68 -2.61 34.87
CA LYS A 50 1.31 -3.92 35.11
C LYS A 50 2.64 -4.05 34.35
N ILE A 51 3.49 -3.03 34.45
CA ILE A 51 4.84 -2.98 33.84
C ILE A 51 5.89 -2.56 34.88
N CYS A 52 7.16 -2.85 34.59
CA CYS A 52 8.28 -2.41 35.42
C CYS A 52 8.27 -0.87 35.60
N PRO A 53 8.37 -0.33 36.83
CA PRO A 53 8.34 1.12 37.11
C PRO A 53 9.39 1.90 36.33
N ASN A 54 10.59 1.34 36.20
CA ASN A 54 11.68 1.99 35.46
C ASN A 54 11.29 2.22 33.99
N THR A 55 10.44 1.37 33.40
CA THR A 55 9.99 1.54 32.01
C THR A 55 9.23 2.84 31.82
N ILE A 56 8.24 3.14 32.69
CA ILE A 56 7.48 4.38 32.57
C ILE A 56 8.32 5.61 32.94
N GLY A 57 9.20 5.46 33.93
CA GLY A 57 10.12 6.52 34.33
C GLY A 57 11.02 6.94 33.17
N LEU A 58 11.61 5.96 32.46
CA LEU A 58 12.39 6.20 31.25
C LEU A 58 11.56 6.79 30.11
N GLU A 59 10.33 6.29 29.90
CA GLU A 59 9.42 6.85 28.89
C GLU A 59 9.16 8.34 29.11
N PHE A 60 8.87 8.74 30.36
CA PHE A 60 8.60 10.13 30.71
C PHE A 60 9.85 11.00 30.92
N ARG A 61 11.05 10.43 31.11
CA ARG A 61 12.30 11.21 31.26
C ARG A 61 13.09 11.34 29.95
N HIS A 62 13.41 10.22 29.32
CA HIS A 62 14.42 10.18 28.25
C HIS A 62 13.85 9.77 26.90
N ASN A 63 12.81 8.92 26.86
CA ASN A 63 12.37 8.39 25.58
C ASN A 63 11.68 9.46 24.74
N LYS A 64 12.05 9.45 23.47
CA LYS A 64 11.42 10.24 22.41
C LYS A 64 10.09 9.64 21.94
N TYR A 65 9.91 8.33 22.12
CA TYR A 65 8.76 7.58 21.61
C TYR A 65 8.10 6.76 22.71
N PHE A 66 6.79 6.56 22.57
CA PHE A 66 5.95 5.76 23.46
C PHE A 66 5.32 4.61 22.68
N LYS A 67 5.20 3.42 23.26
CA LYS A 67 4.38 2.37 22.64
C LYS A 67 2.95 2.88 22.45
N PHE A 68 2.44 2.89 21.22
CA PHE A 68 1.20 3.59 20.89
C PHE A 68 -0.01 3.00 21.65
N LYS A 69 -0.13 1.66 21.65
CA LYS A 69 -1.14 0.94 22.45
C LYS A 69 -1.10 1.28 23.94
N ARG A 70 0.11 1.47 24.50
CA ARG A 70 0.26 1.85 25.91
C ARG A 70 -0.14 3.30 26.12
N LEU A 71 0.27 4.20 25.23
CA LEU A 71 -0.07 5.61 25.32
C LEU A 71 -1.59 5.83 25.29
N LEU A 72 -2.31 5.11 24.44
CA LEU A 72 -3.79 5.08 24.40
C LEU A 72 -4.39 4.66 25.75
N ARG A 73 -3.84 3.63 26.38
CA ARG A 73 -4.27 3.21 27.72
C ARG A 73 -3.98 4.28 28.77
N VAL A 74 -2.80 4.90 28.71
CA VAL A 74 -2.41 5.96 29.64
C VAL A 74 -3.35 7.14 29.57
N ILE A 75 -3.64 7.66 28.36
CA ILE A 75 -4.54 8.82 28.21
C ILE A 75 -5.95 8.50 28.72
N LYS A 76 -6.45 7.27 28.48
CA LYS A 76 -7.74 6.82 28.98
C LYS A 76 -7.77 6.78 30.50
N ASP A 77 -6.72 6.25 31.13
CA ASP A 77 -6.61 6.16 32.59
C ASP A 77 -6.56 7.54 33.28
N VAL A 78 -6.17 8.60 32.57
CA VAL A 78 -6.15 9.99 33.07
C VAL A 78 -7.20 10.90 32.44
N ASN A 79 -8.23 10.33 31.82
CA ASN A 79 -9.37 11.05 31.23
C ASN A 79 -8.96 12.12 30.20
N VAL A 80 -7.99 11.80 29.34
CA VAL A 80 -7.62 12.64 28.18
C VAL A 80 -8.23 12.02 26.92
N LEU A 81 -8.84 12.85 26.09
CA LEU A 81 -9.51 12.39 24.86
C LEU A 81 -8.49 11.85 23.86
N GLU A 82 -8.86 10.79 23.12
CA GLU A 82 -8.00 10.23 22.07
C GLU A 82 -7.66 11.26 20.98
N GLU A 83 -8.62 12.12 20.66
CA GLU A 83 -8.47 13.21 19.70
C GLU A 83 -7.33 14.17 20.09
N GLU A 84 -7.19 14.49 21.38
CA GLU A 84 -6.09 15.33 21.86
C GLU A 84 -4.73 14.65 21.67
N LEU A 85 -4.66 13.32 21.86
CA LEU A 85 -3.44 12.58 21.57
C LEU A 85 -3.15 12.60 20.07
N TYR A 86 -4.16 12.41 19.22
CA TYR A 86 -3.97 12.36 17.78
C TYR A 86 -3.39 13.66 17.23
N ASN A 87 -3.90 14.79 17.71
CA ASN A 87 -3.41 16.10 17.30
C ASN A 87 -1.98 16.40 17.77
N ASP A 88 -1.50 15.67 18.77
CA ASP A 88 -0.14 15.84 19.30
C ASP A 88 0.88 14.84 18.71
N ILE A 89 0.41 13.78 18.04
CA ILE A 89 1.30 12.82 17.38
C ILE A 89 1.95 13.48 16.16
N SER A 90 3.28 13.59 16.21
CA SER A 90 4.09 14.17 15.12
C SER A 90 4.67 13.11 14.18
N ALA A 91 4.86 11.88 14.67
CA ALA A 91 5.40 10.78 13.87
C ALA A 91 5.19 9.42 14.54
N PHE A 92 5.37 8.36 13.75
CA PHE A 92 5.43 6.98 14.20
C PHE A 92 6.79 6.34 13.92
N PHE A 93 7.11 5.31 14.71
CA PHE A 93 8.25 4.44 14.52
C PHE A 93 7.85 3.00 14.86
N ALA A 94 8.37 2.00 14.13
CA ALA A 94 8.18 0.59 14.47
C ALA A 94 9.51 -0.13 14.65
N ARG A 95 9.59 -0.92 15.72
CA ARG A 95 10.72 -1.84 15.92
C ARG A 95 10.70 -2.91 14.83
N GLY A 96 11.88 -3.25 14.29
CA GLY A 96 12.02 -4.20 13.18
C GLY A 96 12.00 -3.55 11.77
N SER A 97 11.84 -2.23 11.69
CA SER A 97 12.07 -1.47 10.45
C SER A 97 13.54 -1.46 10.02
N HIS A 98 13.79 -1.27 8.73
CA HIS A 98 15.15 -1.18 8.18
C HIS A 98 15.89 0.09 8.62
N SER A 99 15.17 1.06 9.18
CA SER A 99 15.76 2.25 9.77
C SER A 99 14.99 2.71 11.00
N PHE A 100 15.66 3.44 11.89
CA PHE A 100 15.04 4.17 13.00
C PHE A 100 14.39 5.49 12.58
N ARG A 101 14.19 5.71 11.26
CA ARG A 101 13.56 6.94 10.78
C ARG A 101 12.10 6.99 11.24
N GLU A 102 11.59 8.19 11.31
CA GLU A 102 10.19 8.48 11.61
C GLU A 102 9.35 8.29 10.34
N LEU A 103 8.11 7.82 10.50
CA LEU A 103 7.06 7.87 9.48
C LEU A 103 6.06 8.95 9.90
N ILE A 104 5.84 9.94 9.04
CA ILE A 104 4.85 11.00 9.25
C ILE A 104 3.57 10.57 8.55
N LEU A 105 2.52 10.32 9.32
CA LEU A 105 1.22 9.93 8.80
C LEU A 105 0.21 11.04 9.02
N ASN A 106 -0.56 11.35 7.99
CA ASN A 106 -1.73 12.19 8.14
C ASN A 106 -2.76 11.42 9.00
N LYS A 107 -3.36 12.12 9.97
CA LYS A 107 -4.44 11.56 10.80
C LYS A 107 -5.57 11.00 9.95
N GLU A 108 -5.92 11.71 8.89
CA GLU A 108 -6.97 11.33 7.94
C GLU A 108 -6.37 11.10 6.55
N ILE A 109 -6.82 10.06 5.88
CA ILE A 109 -6.57 9.84 4.45
C ILE A 109 -7.91 9.84 3.71
N LEU A 110 -7.91 10.52 2.57
CA LEU A 110 -9.03 10.50 1.63
C LEU A 110 -9.00 9.20 0.82
N VAL A 111 -10.09 8.43 0.85
CA VAL A 111 -10.28 7.25 0.01
C VAL A 111 -11.08 7.66 -1.22
N ASP A 112 -10.37 8.01 -2.28
CA ASP A 112 -10.89 8.30 -3.62
C ASP A 112 -10.45 7.22 -4.62
N GLU A 113 -10.80 7.36 -5.90
CA GLU A 113 -10.41 6.40 -6.94
C GLU A 113 -8.88 6.28 -7.06
N PHE A 114 -8.14 7.37 -6.93
CA PHE A 114 -6.68 7.34 -7.07
C PHE A 114 -6.01 6.61 -5.90
N PHE A 115 -6.53 6.77 -4.68
CA PHE A 115 -6.08 6.03 -3.51
C PHE A 115 -6.27 4.54 -3.71
N VAL A 116 -7.48 4.14 -4.12
CA VAL A 116 -7.87 2.73 -4.28
C VAL A 116 -7.09 2.05 -5.41
N GLU A 117 -6.86 2.74 -6.53
CA GLU A 117 -6.05 2.21 -7.64
C GLU A 117 -4.61 1.92 -7.20
N GLY A 118 -3.93 2.89 -6.57
CA GLY A 118 -2.57 2.71 -6.09
C GLY A 118 -2.46 1.69 -4.94
N TYR A 119 -3.48 1.63 -4.08
CA TYR A 119 -3.60 0.60 -3.03
C TYR A 119 -3.65 -0.81 -3.63
N ALA A 120 -4.56 -1.04 -4.58
CA ALA A 120 -4.73 -2.34 -5.22
C ALA A 120 -3.49 -2.72 -6.06
N LEU A 121 -2.88 -1.75 -6.74
CA LEU A 121 -1.61 -1.94 -7.43
C LEU A 121 -0.48 -2.35 -6.47
N TYR A 122 -0.42 -1.75 -5.27
CA TYR A 122 0.54 -2.19 -4.26
C TYR A 122 0.26 -3.62 -3.77
N LEU A 123 -1.01 -4.04 -3.62
CA LEU A 123 -1.30 -5.43 -3.27
C LEU A 123 -0.88 -6.42 -4.36
N ALA A 124 -0.93 -6.02 -5.63
CA ALA A 124 -0.51 -6.83 -6.77
C ALA A 124 1.02 -6.99 -6.84
N GLU A 125 1.78 -5.90 -6.76
CA GLU A 125 3.22 -5.88 -7.11
C GLU A 125 4.14 -5.50 -5.93
N GLY A 126 3.55 -5.11 -4.81
CA GLY A 126 4.25 -4.68 -3.61
C GLY A 126 4.70 -5.83 -2.73
N ASP A 127 5.74 -5.58 -1.94
CA ASP A 127 6.20 -6.51 -0.92
C ASP A 127 5.42 -6.30 0.39
N THR A 128 4.64 -7.29 0.76
CA THR A 128 3.89 -7.32 2.03
C THR A 128 4.77 -7.70 3.23
N GLY A 129 6.04 -8.02 3.01
CA GLY A 129 7.00 -8.43 4.02
C GLY A 129 6.80 -9.86 4.53
N PHE A 130 5.93 -10.65 3.88
CA PHE A 130 5.69 -12.06 4.22
C PHE A 130 6.71 -13.02 3.59
N SER A 131 7.59 -12.56 2.69
CA SER A 131 8.70 -13.38 2.21
C SER A 131 9.72 -13.55 3.34
N GLY A 132 9.65 -14.69 4.05
CA GLY A 132 10.35 -15.00 5.30
C GLY A 132 11.87 -15.09 5.26
N LYS A 133 12.57 -14.11 4.69
CA LYS A 133 14.02 -13.94 4.88
C LYS A 133 14.27 -12.82 5.87
N THR A 134 15.20 -13.06 6.79
CA THR A 134 15.66 -12.30 7.99
C THR A 134 16.07 -10.83 7.78
N LYS A 135 15.52 -10.13 6.79
CA LYS A 135 15.75 -8.71 6.56
C LYS A 135 14.69 -7.90 7.32
N PRO A 136 15.05 -6.74 7.89
CA PRO A 136 14.06 -5.84 8.43
C PRO A 136 13.04 -5.47 7.33
N ARG A 137 11.75 -5.60 7.65
CA ARG A 137 10.65 -5.33 6.71
C ARG A 137 10.77 -3.87 6.24
N LYS A 138 10.39 -3.60 5.00
CA LYS A 138 10.27 -2.22 4.47
C LYS A 138 9.33 -2.22 3.28
N PHE A 139 8.60 -1.12 3.10
CA PHE A 139 7.74 -0.95 1.94
C PHE A 139 8.59 -0.99 0.66
N ARG A 140 8.26 -1.91 -0.24
CA ARG A 140 8.89 -2.03 -1.55
C ARG A 140 7.83 -2.21 -2.61
N PHE A 141 7.98 -1.49 -3.71
CA PHE A 141 7.18 -1.66 -4.91
C PHE A 141 8.12 -1.83 -6.10
N THR A 142 7.95 -2.91 -6.86
CA THR A 142 8.85 -3.24 -7.98
C THR A 142 8.05 -3.30 -9.27
N ASN A 143 8.55 -2.66 -10.33
CA ASN A 143 7.98 -2.84 -11.67
C ASN A 143 9.05 -2.57 -12.75
N SER A 144 8.86 -3.09 -13.96
CA SER A 144 9.73 -2.80 -15.10
C SER A 144 9.26 -1.63 -15.95
N GLU A 145 8.01 -1.19 -15.80
CA GLU A 145 7.42 -0.08 -16.56
C GLU A 145 7.54 1.22 -15.78
N ILE A 146 8.33 2.18 -16.29
CA ILE A 146 8.57 3.46 -15.61
C ILE A 146 7.28 4.27 -15.36
N ASN A 147 6.27 4.17 -16.23
CA ASN A 147 5.00 4.86 -16.03
C ASN A 147 4.22 4.32 -14.82
N VAL A 148 4.33 3.01 -14.55
CA VAL A 148 3.73 2.37 -13.36
C VAL A 148 4.46 2.85 -12.10
N ILE A 149 5.78 3.01 -12.18
CA ILE A 149 6.60 3.55 -11.08
C ILE A 149 6.24 5.00 -10.80
N ASN A 150 6.12 5.84 -11.83
CA ASN A 150 5.72 7.25 -11.67
C ASN A 150 4.31 7.38 -11.08
N HIS A 151 3.40 6.48 -11.43
CA HIS A 151 2.08 6.42 -10.80
C HIS A 151 2.18 6.15 -9.29
N MET A 152 2.96 5.15 -8.88
CA MET A 152 3.17 4.86 -7.45
C MET A 152 3.93 5.97 -6.72
N ILE A 153 4.89 6.64 -7.37
CA ILE A 153 5.56 7.83 -6.83
C ILE A 153 4.54 8.93 -6.55
N ARG A 154 3.66 9.22 -7.52
CA ARG A 154 2.58 10.21 -7.34
C ARG A 154 1.64 9.79 -6.21
N TRP A 155 1.23 8.53 -6.16
CA TRP A 155 0.39 8.01 -5.09
C TRP A 155 1.02 8.21 -3.70
N ILE A 156 2.31 7.88 -3.54
CA ILE A 156 3.04 8.10 -2.29
C ILE A 156 3.11 9.60 -1.96
N LYS A 157 3.46 10.46 -2.93
CA LYS A 157 3.51 11.92 -2.72
C LYS A 157 2.14 12.50 -2.36
N THR A 158 1.04 11.96 -2.87
CA THR A 158 -0.31 12.44 -2.58
C THR A 158 -0.77 12.05 -1.17
N TYR A 159 -0.63 10.78 -0.77
CA TYR A 159 -1.20 10.30 0.49
C TYR A 159 -0.20 10.24 1.65
N PHE A 160 1.10 10.29 1.35
CA PHE A 160 2.19 10.21 2.32
C PHE A 160 3.31 11.25 2.04
N PRO A 161 2.99 12.53 1.78
CA PRO A 161 3.92 13.55 1.23
C PRO A 161 5.18 13.78 2.06
N ASN A 162 5.08 13.64 3.38
CA ASN A 162 6.15 13.98 4.32
C ASN A 162 7.11 12.82 4.60
N ASN A 163 7.11 11.79 3.75
CA ASN A 163 7.93 10.59 3.94
C ASN A 163 8.99 10.46 2.85
N ASP A 164 10.23 10.33 3.33
CA ASP A 164 11.38 10.04 2.50
C ASP A 164 11.29 8.64 1.85
N PHE A 165 11.41 8.59 0.52
CA PHE A 165 11.62 7.36 -0.22
C PHE A 165 12.71 7.54 -1.29
N TYR A 166 13.18 6.43 -1.86
CA TYR A 166 14.17 6.42 -2.93
C TYR A 166 13.84 5.33 -3.95
N VAL A 167 14.33 5.47 -5.18
CA VAL A 167 14.21 4.45 -6.21
C VAL A 167 15.56 3.82 -6.48
N ASN A 168 15.62 2.50 -6.43
CA ASN A 168 16.75 1.76 -7.01
C ASN A 168 16.40 1.38 -8.44
N VAL A 169 17.27 1.73 -9.38
CA VAL A 169 17.23 1.27 -10.77
C VAL A 169 18.18 0.09 -10.87
N ILE A 170 17.64 -1.10 -11.11
CA ILE A 170 18.40 -2.33 -11.28
C ILE A 170 18.62 -2.57 -12.77
N THR A 171 19.88 -2.56 -13.19
CA THR A 171 20.26 -2.81 -14.58
C THR A 171 20.71 -4.25 -14.79
N PRO A 172 20.39 -4.84 -15.96
CA PRO A 172 21.05 -6.07 -16.42
C PRO A 172 22.55 -5.82 -16.58
N ASN A 173 23.38 -6.80 -16.20
CA ASN A 173 24.82 -6.74 -16.42
C ASN A 173 25.16 -6.47 -17.90
N GLY A 174 26.09 -5.55 -18.15
CA GLY A 174 26.58 -5.23 -19.51
C GLY A 174 25.63 -4.41 -20.38
N LYS A 175 24.47 -3.95 -19.86
CA LYS A 175 23.54 -3.12 -20.62
C LYS A 175 23.79 -1.64 -20.37
N HIS A 176 24.18 -0.89 -21.41
CA HIS A 176 24.26 0.57 -21.35
C HIS A 176 22.87 1.16 -21.09
N ILE A 177 22.77 2.10 -20.14
CA ILE A 177 21.52 2.80 -19.81
C ILE A 177 21.73 4.32 -19.80
N ASN A 178 20.72 5.05 -20.25
CA ASN A 178 20.67 6.50 -20.08
C ASN A 178 20.16 6.82 -18.66
N PHE A 179 21.05 6.76 -17.67
CA PHE A 179 20.68 6.96 -16.26
C PHE A 179 20.14 8.38 -15.99
N ASP A 180 20.70 9.41 -16.63
CA ASP A 180 20.22 10.78 -16.49
C ASP A 180 18.79 10.96 -17.03
N GLY A 181 18.51 10.35 -18.19
CA GLY A 181 17.16 10.32 -18.76
C GLY A 181 16.15 9.63 -17.84
N ILE A 182 16.57 8.52 -17.21
CA ILE A 182 15.75 7.82 -16.20
C ILE A 182 15.51 8.70 -14.97
N ARG A 183 16.56 9.34 -14.44
CA ARG A 183 16.47 10.20 -13.26
C ARG A 183 15.52 11.37 -13.51
N LYS A 184 15.64 12.04 -14.66
CA LYS A 184 14.72 13.11 -15.10
C LYS A 184 13.28 12.61 -15.18
N SER A 185 13.08 11.41 -15.73
CA SER A 185 11.74 10.83 -15.89
C SER A 185 11.04 10.44 -14.58
N LEU A 186 11.81 10.12 -13.52
CA LEU A 186 11.25 9.70 -12.22
C LEU A 186 10.85 10.88 -11.31
N GLU A 187 11.29 12.11 -11.61
CA GLU A 187 10.97 13.32 -10.85
C GLU A 187 11.19 13.18 -9.32
N ILE A 188 12.29 12.55 -8.93
CA ILE A 188 12.69 12.37 -7.53
C ILE A 188 14.20 12.56 -7.36
N ASP A 189 14.60 13.04 -6.18
CA ASP A 189 15.99 13.41 -5.93
C ASP A 189 16.89 12.19 -5.67
N LYS A 190 16.34 11.18 -4.98
CA LYS A 190 17.07 10.00 -4.49
C LYS A 190 16.86 8.80 -5.42
N VAL A 191 17.65 8.74 -6.49
CA VAL A 191 17.72 7.60 -7.41
C VAL A 191 19.09 6.94 -7.31
N ASN A 192 19.12 5.64 -7.01
CA ASN A 192 20.35 4.85 -6.94
C ASN A 192 20.42 3.88 -8.11
N LEU A 193 21.58 3.79 -8.76
CA LEU A 193 21.86 2.76 -9.73
C LEU A 193 22.42 1.51 -9.04
N LYS A 194 21.96 0.32 -9.45
CA LYS A 194 22.48 -0.96 -8.97
C LYS A 194 22.59 -1.95 -10.12
N GLU A 195 23.70 -2.67 -10.18
CA GLU A 195 23.80 -3.81 -11.09
C GLU A 195 23.09 -5.03 -10.46
N GLY A 196 22.40 -5.79 -11.29
CA GLY A 196 21.65 -6.96 -10.86
C GLY A 196 21.84 -8.13 -11.80
N TYR A 197 22.28 -9.25 -11.22
CA TYR A 197 22.57 -10.48 -11.95
C TYR A 197 21.34 -11.15 -12.60
N TYR A 198 20.13 -10.86 -12.11
CA TYR A 198 18.96 -11.75 -12.32
C TYR A 198 17.92 -11.31 -13.35
N ASN A 199 18.08 -10.21 -14.11
CA ASN A 199 17.04 -9.77 -15.04
C ASN A 199 17.60 -9.28 -16.38
N LYS A 200 16.97 -9.71 -17.50
CA LYS A 200 17.22 -9.19 -18.87
C LYS A 200 16.59 -7.80 -19.11
N VAL A 201 15.81 -7.30 -18.15
CA VAL A 201 15.06 -6.05 -18.24
C VAL A 201 15.38 -5.18 -17.03
N ILE A 202 15.40 -3.86 -17.23
CA ILE A 202 15.55 -2.89 -16.16
C ILE A 202 14.38 -3.03 -15.18
N LYS A 203 14.68 -3.03 -13.89
CA LYS A 203 13.66 -2.99 -12.83
C LYS A 203 13.82 -1.74 -12.00
N TYR A 204 12.71 -1.14 -11.64
CA TYR A 204 12.65 0.00 -10.74
C TYR A 204 12.05 -0.46 -9.42
N ILE A 205 12.68 -0.11 -8.31
CA ILE A 205 12.21 -0.46 -6.98
C ILE A 205 12.06 0.81 -6.14
N ILE A 206 10.82 1.18 -5.83
CA ILE A 206 10.55 2.20 -4.81
C ILE A 206 10.80 1.58 -3.44
N ASN A 207 11.56 2.25 -2.59
CA ASN A 207 11.86 1.82 -1.24
C ASN A 207 11.51 2.91 -0.24
N LEU A 208 10.73 2.54 0.77
CA LEU A 208 10.48 3.36 1.95
C LEU A 208 10.83 2.50 3.17
N ASN A 209 11.86 2.91 3.92
CA ASN A 209 12.52 2.08 4.94
C ASN A 209 11.68 1.85 6.22
N GLN A 210 10.36 2.11 6.17
CA GLN A 210 9.42 1.98 7.27
C GLN A 210 8.44 0.83 7.02
N THR A 211 8.23 0.04 8.05
CA THR A 211 7.29 -1.10 8.05
C THR A 211 5.87 -0.70 8.34
N ILE A 212 5.69 0.40 9.08
CA ILE A 212 4.38 0.88 9.53
C ILE A 212 3.44 1.11 8.34
N LEU A 213 3.97 1.57 7.20
CA LEU A 213 3.16 1.75 6.00
C LEU A 213 2.59 0.44 5.47
N ILE A 214 3.35 -0.67 5.52
CA ILE A 214 2.84 -1.99 5.17
C ILE A 214 1.74 -2.39 6.15
N ASP A 215 2.01 -2.25 7.45
CA ASP A 215 1.05 -2.64 8.48
C ASP A 215 -0.25 -1.82 8.37
N LEU A 216 -0.16 -0.53 8.03
CA LEU A 216 -1.31 0.33 7.74
C LEU A 216 -2.08 -0.18 6.51
N ILE A 217 -1.40 -0.44 5.39
CA ILE A 217 -2.02 -0.94 4.15
C ILE A 217 -2.77 -2.26 4.39
N LEU A 218 -2.18 -3.18 5.15
CA LEU A 218 -2.83 -4.45 5.50
C LEU A 218 -4.00 -4.24 6.47
N ALA A 219 -3.87 -3.33 7.44
CA ALA A 219 -4.92 -3.06 8.42
C ALA A 219 -6.16 -2.39 7.81
N ILE A 220 -5.99 -1.52 6.80
CA ILE A 220 -7.11 -0.83 6.14
C ILE A 220 -7.84 -1.71 5.11
N GLU A 221 -7.29 -2.88 4.75
CA GLU A 221 -7.82 -3.76 3.69
C GLU A 221 -9.31 -4.05 3.84
N PRO A 222 -9.83 -4.45 5.03
CA PRO A 222 -11.26 -4.76 5.16
C PRO A 222 -12.13 -3.55 4.83
N LYS A 223 -11.72 -2.34 5.24
CA LYS A 223 -12.49 -1.11 4.98
C LYS A 223 -12.47 -0.72 3.51
N ILE A 224 -11.31 -0.79 2.87
CA ILE A 224 -11.19 -0.50 1.42
C ILE A 224 -12.05 -1.48 0.63
N LYS A 225 -12.02 -2.77 0.98
CA LYS A 225 -12.82 -3.79 0.30
C LYS A 225 -14.32 -3.61 0.51
N GLU A 226 -14.74 -3.22 1.71
CA GLU A 226 -16.12 -2.84 2.00
C GLU A 226 -16.59 -1.68 1.10
N LEU A 227 -15.83 -0.58 1.05
CA LEU A 227 -16.17 0.60 0.25
C LEU A 227 -16.31 0.26 -1.25
N CYS A 228 -15.40 -0.54 -1.79
CA CYS A 228 -15.43 -0.95 -3.19
C CYS A 228 -16.64 -1.84 -3.54
N ARG A 229 -17.21 -2.59 -2.59
CA ARG A 229 -18.44 -3.38 -2.85
C ARG A 229 -19.69 -2.51 -3.03
N HIS A 230 -19.65 -1.27 -2.55
CA HIS A 230 -20.81 -0.38 -2.56
C HIS A 230 -20.67 0.78 -3.56
N ASP A 231 -19.45 1.08 -4.03
CA ASP A 231 -19.19 2.15 -5.00
C ASP A 231 -18.56 1.60 -6.29
N LYS A 232 -19.26 1.76 -7.43
CA LYS A 232 -18.81 1.31 -8.75
C LYS A 232 -17.52 1.99 -9.21
N LYS A 233 -17.28 3.26 -8.85
CA LYS A 233 -16.06 3.97 -9.23
C LYS A 233 -14.86 3.44 -8.46
N LEU A 234 -15.02 3.22 -7.15
CA LEU A 234 -13.99 2.59 -6.32
C LEU A 234 -13.74 1.13 -6.76
N ALA A 235 -14.80 0.38 -7.09
CA ALA A 235 -14.66 -0.96 -7.65
C ALA A 235 -13.83 -0.97 -8.94
N ALA A 236 -14.14 -0.07 -9.88
CA ALA A 236 -13.40 0.06 -11.13
C ALA A 236 -11.94 0.45 -10.91
N ALA A 237 -11.67 1.36 -9.96
CA ALA A 237 -10.32 1.75 -9.56
C ALA A 237 -9.53 0.58 -8.95
N TYR A 238 -10.16 -0.19 -8.05
CA TYR A 238 -9.55 -1.36 -7.42
C TYR A 238 -9.16 -2.39 -8.48
N ILE A 239 -10.09 -2.72 -9.38
CA ILE A 239 -9.82 -3.65 -10.48
C ILE A 239 -8.71 -3.08 -11.38
N ARG A 240 -8.73 -1.78 -11.71
CA ARG A 240 -7.68 -1.17 -12.55
C ARG A 240 -6.30 -1.32 -11.92
N GLY A 241 -6.15 -1.07 -10.61
CA GLY A 241 -4.90 -1.28 -9.88
C GLY A 241 -4.40 -2.71 -9.97
N MET A 242 -5.28 -3.69 -9.75
CA MET A 242 -4.95 -5.11 -9.91
C MET A 242 -4.58 -5.47 -11.35
N MET A 243 -5.27 -4.91 -12.35
CA MET A 243 -5.01 -5.16 -13.77
C MET A 243 -3.68 -4.55 -14.24
N ILE A 244 -3.26 -3.43 -13.66
CA ILE A 244 -1.93 -2.83 -13.91
C ILE A 244 -0.82 -3.80 -13.45
N GLY A 245 -0.98 -4.47 -12.30
CA GLY A 245 -0.01 -5.44 -11.80
C GLY A 245 -0.11 -6.80 -12.50
N GLU A 246 -1.24 -7.48 -12.33
CA GLU A 246 -1.42 -8.90 -12.68
C GLU A 246 -2.20 -9.15 -13.98
N GLY A 247 -2.84 -8.11 -14.51
CA GLY A 247 -3.69 -8.24 -15.69
C GLY A 247 -2.88 -8.41 -16.98
N THR A 248 -3.40 -9.16 -17.95
CA THR A 248 -2.82 -9.30 -19.29
C THR A 248 -3.89 -9.15 -20.35
N ALA A 249 -3.59 -8.41 -21.42
CA ALA A 249 -4.40 -8.36 -22.64
C ALA A 249 -3.83 -9.28 -23.71
N TYR A 250 -4.71 -9.97 -24.42
CA TYR A 250 -4.37 -10.86 -25.52
C TYR A 250 -5.02 -10.37 -26.82
N PHE A 251 -4.20 -10.31 -27.86
CA PHE A 251 -4.58 -9.95 -29.23
C PHE A 251 -3.90 -10.93 -30.20
N ASN A 252 -4.26 -12.20 -30.10
CA ASN A 252 -3.79 -13.27 -30.99
C ASN A 252 -5.00 -13.96 -31.64
N ARG A 253 -5.00 -15.30 -31.75
CA ARG A 253 -6.15 -16.09 -32.20
C ARG A 253 -7.43 -15.78 -31.40
N SER A 254 -7.32 -15.35 -30.14
CA SER A 254 -8.45 -14.90 -29.33
C SER A 254 -8.17 -13.52 -28.74
N ARG A 255 -9.25 -12.75 -28.55
CA ARG A 255 -9.20 -11.40 -27.98
C ARG A 255 -9.85 -11.42 -26.62
N TYR A 256 -9.05 -11.20 -25.60
CA TYR A 256 -9.53 -11.22 -24.23
C TYR A 256 -8.57 -10.51 -23.29
N VAL A 257 -9.09 -10.25 -22.10
CA VAL A 257 -8.32 -9.81 -20.96
C VAL A 257 -8.40 -10.89 -19.89
N ARG A 258 -7.29 -11.12 -19.19
CA ARG A 258 -7.21 -12.07 -18.10
C ARG A 258 -6.49 -11.45 -16.92
N ILE A 259 -6.92 -11.79 -15.72
CA ILE A 259 -6.13 -11.63 -14.51
C ILE A 259 -5.93 -13.00 -13.89
N GLU A 260 -4.73 -13.26 -13.38
CA GLU A 260 -4.39 -14.54 -12.76
C GLU A 260 -3.55 -14.32 -11.50
N MET A 261 -3.82 -15.07 -10.44
CA MET A 261 -3.04 -15.03 -9.19
C MET A 261 -3.25 -16.30 -8.37
N ARG A 262 -2.32 -16.58 -7.45
CA ARG A 262 -2.43 -17.73 -6.54
C ARG A 262 -3.44 -17.51 -5.41
N ASN A 263 -3.75 -16.25 -5.09
CA ASN A 263 -4.67 -15.91 -4.02
C ASN A 263 -6.13 -16.06 -4.49
N GLU A 264 -6.72 -17.21 -4.19
CA GLU A 264 -8.13 -17.50 -4.52
C GLU A 264 -9.10 -16.48 -3.92
N LYS A 265 -8.88 -16.06 -2.66
CA LYS A 265 -9.75 -15.11 -1.97
C LYS A 265 -9.81 -13.78 -2.71
N GLU A 266 -8.67 -13.34 -3.22
CA GLU A 266 -8.56 -12.12 -4.00
C GLU A 266 -9.23 -12.23 -5.37
N ILE A 267 -9.09 -13.38 -6.07
CA ILE A 267 -9.83 -13.63 -7.31
C ILE A 267 -11.34 -13.64 -7.08
N LYS A 268 -11.84 -14.28 -6.01
CA LYS A 268 -13.27 -14.28 -5.69
C LYS A 268 -13.78 -12.86 -5.41
N TYR A 269 -13.01 -12.08 -4.67
CA TYR A 269 -13.32 -10.67 -4.42
C TYR A 269 -13.35 -9.84 -5.71
N LEU A 270 -12.36 -10.00 -6.60
CA LEU A 270 -12.37 -9.34 -7.91
C LEU A 270 -13.59 -9.72 -8.75
N HIS A 271 -14.01 -10.99 -8.70
CA HIS A 271 -15.23 -11.44 -9.38
C HIS A 271 -16.49 -10.75 -8.83
N GLU A 272 -16.61 -10.55 -7.51
CA GLU A 272 -17.70 -9.76 -6.92
C GLU A 272 -17.73 -8.33 -7.49
N LEU A 273 -16.57 -7.68 -7.60
CA LEU A 273 -16.47 -6.33 -8.17
C LEU A 273 -16.79 -6.31 -9.67
N PHE A 274 -16.31 -7.28 -10.45
CA PHE A 274 -16.69 -7.42 -11.86
C PHE A 274 -18.20 -7.60 -12.03
N LYS A 275 -18.83 -8.42 -11.18
CA LYS A 275 -20.29 -8.61 -11.19
C LYS A 275 -21.03 -7.32 -10.85
N LEU A 276 -20.56 -6.55 -9.86
CA LEU A 276 -21.10 -5.23 -9.51
C LEU A 276 -21.06 -4.26 -10.70
N LEU A 277 -20.01 -4.32 -11.52
CA LEU A 277 -19.88 -3.53 -12.74
C LEU A 277 -20.65 -4.13 -13.93
N GLY A 278 -21.29 -5.30 -13.77
CA GLY A 278 -22.07 -5.96 -14.81
C GLY A 278 -21.21 -6.62 -15.88
N TYR A 279 -20.13 -7.30 -15.48
CA TYR A 279 -19.36 -8.19 -16.35
C TYR A 279 -19.83 -9.64 -16.17
N ASP A 280 -20.03 -10.34 -17.28
CA ASP A 280 -20.25 -11.79 -17.31
C ASP A 280 -18.90 -12.50 -17.36
N CYS A 281 -18.45 -12.99 -16.22
CA CYS A 281 -17.20 -13.71 -16.07
C CYS A 281 -17.31 -14.67 -14.89
N LYS A 282 -16.44 -15.69 -14.84
CA LYS A 282 -16.38 -16.64 -13.73
C LYS A 282 -14.92 -16.85 -13.30
N PRO A 283 -14.67 -16.99 -11.99
CA PRO A 283 -13.37 -17.44 -11.52
C PRO A 283 -13.17 -18.90 -11.92
N SER A 284 -11.96 -19.24 -12.34
CA SER A 284 -11.59 -20.61 -12.73
C SER A 284 -10.16 -20.94 -12.32
N LEU A 285 -9.94 -22.18 -11.88
CA LEU A 285 -8.62 -22.71 -11.62
C LEU A 285 -7.97 -23.13 -12.95
N ARG A 286 -6.70 -22.76 -13.15
CA ARG A 286 -5.93 -23.12 -14.35
C ARG A 286 -5.56 -24.61 -14.29
N SER A 287 -5.92 -25.37 -15.31
CA SER A 287 -5.51 -26.77 -15.48
C SER A 287 -3.98 -26.92 -15.63
N GLU A 288 -3.34 -25.98 -16.33
CA GLU A 288 -1.92 -26.03 -16.69
C GLU A 288 -0.97 -25.47 -15.62
N ARG A 289 -1.49 -24.73 -14.62
CA ARG A 289 -0.67 -24.05 -13.60
C ARG A 289 -1.23 -24.32 -12.21
N HIS A 290 -0.50 -25.10 -11.42
CA HIS A 290 -0.89 -25.47 -10.07
C HIS A 290 -1.22 -24.25 -9.22
N ASN A 291 -2.40 -24.28 -8.57
CA ASN A 291 -2.91 -23.24 -7.67
C ASN A 291 -3.00 -21.83 -8.29
N MET A 292 -3.22 -21.71 -9.59
CA MET A 292 -3.40 -20.42 -10.25
C MET A 292 -4.87 -20.20 -10.59
N TRP A 293 -5.50 -19.22 -9.95
CA TRP A 293 -6.88 -18.82 -10.22
C TRP A 293 -6.92 -17.68 -11.23
N SER A 294 -7.96 -17.63 -12.05
CA SER A 294 -8.08 -16.62 -13.10
C SER A 294 -9.52 -16.16 -13.36
N ILE A 295 -9.65 -14.92 -13.83
CA ILE A 295 -10.88 -14.37 -14.41
C ILE A 295 -10.60 -13.99 -15.85
N TYR A 296 -11.52 -14.38 -16.73
CA TYR A 296 -11.45 -14.10 -18.17
C TYR A 296 -12.55 -13.14 -18.60
N ILE A 297 -12.18 -12.07 -19.30
CA ILE A 297 -13.09 -11.11 -19.92
C ILE A 297 -12.99 -11.25 -21.45
N GLY A 298 -14.02 -11.83 -22.05
CA GLY A 298 -14.05 -12.15 -23.48
C GLY A 298 -14.29 -10.95 -24.39
N ALA A 299 -14.09 -11.16 -25.69
CA ALA A 299 -14.16 -10.16 -26.76
C ALA A 299 -15.42 -9.27 -26.71
N LYS A 300 -16.59 -9.83 -26.37
CA LYS A 300 -17.87 -9.11 -26.32
C LYS A 300 -17.87 -7.96 -25.31
N GLN A 301 -17.05 -8.04 -24.27
CA GLN A 301 -17.02 -7.09 -23.15
C GLN A 301 -15.78 -6.17 -23.18
N LEU A 302 -14.85 -6.37 -24.12
CA LEU A 302 -13.58 -5.62 -24.15
C LEU A 302 -13.76 -4.12 -24.36
N ALA A 303 -14.74 -3.70 -25.15
CA ALA A 303 -15.01 -2.27 -25.35
C ALA A 303 -15.46 -1.60 -24.05
N LYS A 304 -16.28 -2.30 -23.26
CA LYS A 304 -16.70 -1.86 -21.92
C LYS A 304 -15.51 -1.82 -20.97
N PHE A 305 -14.72 -2.92 -20.93
CA PHE A 305 -13.52 -3.03 -20.12
C PHE A 305 -12.52 -1.88 -20.39
N HIS A 306 -12.28 -1.57 -21.67
CA HIS A 306 -11.37 -0.50 -22.08
C HIS A 306 -11.81 0.88 -21.58
N ARG A 307 -13.11 1.19 -21.61
CA ARG A 307 -13.61 2.50 -21.16
C ARG A 307 -13.63 2.62 -19.64
N GLU A 308 -14.02 1.58 -18.93
CA GLU A 308 -14.26 1.65 -17.49
C GLU A 308 -12.99 1.38 -16.67
N ILE A 309 -12.20 0.39 -17.07
CA ILE A 309 -11.10 -0.18 -16.27
C ILE A 309 -9.77 -0.01 -17.02
N GLY A 310 -9.61 -0.64 -18.18
CA GLY A 310 -8.37 -0.61 -18.94
C GLY A 310 -7.15 -1.12 -18.14
N PHE A 311 -5.96 -0.71 -18.59
CA PHE A 311 -4.68 -0.99 -17.93
C PHE A 311 -4.02 0.29 -17.39
N GLY A 312 -4.79 1.38 -17.27
CA GLY A 312 -4.34 2.66 -16.73
C GLY A 312 -2.99 3.11 -17.28
N VAL A 313 -2.01 3.24 -16.38
CA VAL A 313 -0.66 3.71 -16.70
C VAL A 313 0.24 2.68 -17.38
N HIS A 314 -0.16 1.41 -17.48
CA HIS A 314 0.63 0.36 -18.14
C HIS A 314 0.47 0.42 -19.66
N LYS A 315 1.18 1.37 -20.30
CA LYS A 315 1.08 1.71 -21.73
C LYS A 315 1.16 0.49 -22.67
N LYS A 316 2.06 -0.46 -22.43
CA LYS A 316 2.21 -1.64 -23.30
C LYS A 316 0.95 -2.53 -23.31
N ARG A 317 0.39 -2.86 -22.14
CA ARG A 317 -0.84 -3.67 -22.02
C ARG A 317 -2.05 -2.91 -22.54
N GLN A 318 -2.12 -1.60 -22.27
CA GLN A 318 -3.16 -0.73 -22.79
C GLN A 318 -3.20 -0.72 -24.33
N LYS A 319 -2.05 -0.58 -24.99
CA LYS A 319 -1.95 -0.67 -26.46
C LYS A 319 -2.43 -2.02 -27.01
N THR A 320 -2.15 -3.12 -26.33
CA THR A 320 -2.66 -4.44 -26.73
C THR A 320 -4.18 -4.52 -26.59
N LEU A 321 -4.75 -3.94 -25.53
CA LEU A 321 -6.20 -3.86 -25.35
C LEU A 321 -6.86 -3.01 -26.43
N GLU A 322 -6.29 -1.85 -26.77
CA GLU A 322 -6.78 -0.97 -27.85
C GLU A 322 -6.87 -1.72 -29.19
N LYS A 323 -5.84 -2.51 -29.52
CA LYS A 323 -5.87 -3.41 -30.68
C LYS A 323 -6.99 -4.45 -30.57
N GLY A 324 -7.17 -5.06 -29.39
CA GLY A 324 -8.22 -6.04 -29.11
C GLY A 324 -9.65 -5.50 -29.29
N VAL A 325 -9.88 -4.23 -28.95
CA VAL A 325 -11.17 -3.56 -29.10
C VAL A 325 -11.46 -3.22 -30.56
N ASN A 326 -10.43 -2.91 -31.36
CA ASN A 326 -10.60 -2.53 -32.76
C ASN A 326 -11.11 -3.71 -33.61
N LYS A 327 -12.40 -3.67 -34.00
CA LYS A 327 -13.05 -4.70 -34.82
C LYS A 327 -12.49 -4.80 -36.25
N ARG A 328 -11.87 -3.74 -36.77
CA ARG A 328 -11.28 -3.72 -38.13
C ARG A 328 -9.98 -4.49 -38.22
N LEU A 329 -9.25 -4.63 -37.11
CA LEU A 329 -8.03 -5.41 -37.02
C LEU A 329 -8.31 -6.91 -36.79
N ARG A 330 -9.46 -7.42 -37.27
CA ARG A 330 -9.67 -8.87 -37.35
C ARG A 330 -8.60 -9.42 -38.27
N VAL A 331 -7.53 -9.95 -37.68
CA VAL A 331 -6.57 -10.80 -38.39
C VAL A 331 -7.42 -11.83 -39.13
N ASN A 332 -7.26 -11.91 -40.45
CA ASN A 332 -7.92 -12.93 -41.27
C ASN A 332 -7.67 -14.29 -40.62
N GLN A 333 -8.70 -14.88 -40.02
CA GLN A 333 -8.65 -16.16 -39.33
C GLN A 333 -8.94 -17.34 -40.25
N TYR A 334 -8.83 -17.12 -41.57
CA TYR A 334 -8.95 -18.13 -42.61
C TYR A 334 -7.79 -17.95 -43.60
N CYS A 335 -6.61 -18.44 -43.22
CA CYS A 335 -5.58 -18.91 -44.14
C CYS A 335 -5.05 -20.21 -43.56
#